data_AF-A0A0F5JNC4-F1
#
_entry.id   AF-A0A0F5JNC4-F1
#
_cell.length_a   1.000
_cell.length_b   1.000
_cell.length_c   1.000
_cell.angle_alpha   90.00
_cell.angle_beta   90.00
_cell.angle_gamma   90.00
#
_symmetry.space_group_name_H-M   'P 1'
#
loop_
_entity.id
_entity.type
_entity.pdbx_description
1 polymer ?
#
loop_
_entity_poly.entity_id
_entity_poly.type
_entity_poly.pdbx_seq_one_letter_code
_entity_poly.pdbx_strand_id
1 'polypeptide(L)'
;MAQIEFNEFDFRKVHPIKLPFAEKYIYDVDNIFYADTGLLDARQTNMFFQEAGRMLINAINLFCDGYFDCAFYSLRQSFEISVTSLYLNENKSIIDKWNKKQSGFEQHTMVKSLKEQLEDYKELREGLLKPYFEKLRSIMEKMNKYIHKQGFSTMYTMRYSFEGRKIYKEEQLIKFFTYCLKACIGAVAIWRIVIDPMPALLNDETIFRKTREMITEPYSDEFIETYIGNDIFELYKQSTLYKEYYQYFNQYEEQNEAVFYLIHYQCINRNNLDDIYKQIHLLDIKERIAVLFITFSEHITNIIFGNGLFNFTSNIVFKGDDKSITYGEGIYDNYFKEHDINQPYKGGFISRFKFKNENVIVIHNELFLAEELSAFNLINEKCADYLQKENDNFNRIIDEYTNTNQQKM
;
A
#
# COMPACT_ATOMS: atom_id res chain seq x y z
N MET A 1 7.71 38.45 15.87
CA MET A 1 6.61 38.25 14.89
C MET A 1 5.40 38.97 15.43
N ALA A 2 4.80 39.88 14.67
CA ALA A 2 3.57 40.55 15.11
C ALA A 2 2.42 39.52 15.09
N GLN A 3 1.88 39.20 16.26
CA GLN A 3 0.67 38.40 16.39
C GLN A 3 -0.49 39.30 15.97
N ILE A 4 -1.10 39.01 14.82
CA ILE A 4 -2.27 39.78 14.37
C ILE A 4 -3.47 39.28 15.19
N GLU A 5 -3.92 40.08 16.14
CA GLU A 5 -5.14 39.81 16.91
C GLU A 5 -6.37 40.21 16.08
N PHE A 6 -7.20 39.22 15.75
CA PHE A 6 -8.47 39.42 15.08
C PHE A 6 -9.62 39.14 16.07
N ASN A 7 -10.62 40.03 16.12
CA ASN A 7 -11.80 39.82 16.96
C ASN A 7 -12.77 38.80 16.33
N GLU A 8 -13.76 38.34 17.09
CA GLU A 8 -14.71 37.29 16.67
C GLU A 8 -15.64 37.72 15.52
N PHE A 9 -15.77 39.02 15.26
CA PHE A 9 -16.57 39.62 14.19
C PHE A 9 -15.73 40.06 12.99
N ASP A 10 -14.47 39.62 12.92
CA ASP A 10 -13.59 40.04 11.87
C ASP A 10 -13.90 39.31 10.56
N PHE A 11 -14.49 40.02 9.60
CA PHE A 11 -14.77 39.52 8.25
C PHE A 11 -13.53 39.12 7.45
N ARG A 12 -12.31 39.40 7.96
CA ARG A 12 -11.02 38.94 7.43
C ARG A 12 -10.68 37.52 7.89
N LYS A 13 -11.37 36.98 8.91
CA LYS A 13 -11.14 35.64 9.45
C LYS A 13 -11.94 34.61 8.66
N VAL A 14 -11.26 33.55 8.22
CA VAL A 14 -11.92 32.36 7.72
C VAL A 14 -12.45 31.57 8.91
N HIS A 15 -13.72 31.18 8.87
CA HIS A 15 -14.33 30.42 9.96
C HIS A 15 -14.22 28.92 9.69
N PRO A 16 -13.77 28.14 10.68
CA PRO A 16 -13.72 26.69 10.58
C PRO A 16 -15.10 26.08 10.26
N ILE A 17 -15.09 24.97 9.54
CA ILE A 17 -16.27 24.19 9.17
C ILE A 17 -16.15 22.81 9.81
N LYS A 18 -17.21 22.33 10.46
CA LYS A 18 -17.24 20.95 10.96
C LYS A 18 -17.66 20.01 9.83
N LEU A 19 -16.71 19.25 9.27
CA LEU A 19 -17.00 18.16 8.34
C LEU A 19 -17.40 16.90 9.12
N PRO A 20 -18.64 16.38 8.97
CA PRO A 20 -19.00 15.09 9.56
C PRO A 20 -18.12 13.96 9.02
N PHE A 21 -17.71 13.02 9.88
CA PHE A 21 -16.92 11.84 9.53
C PHE A 21 -15.54 12.14 8.91
N ALA A 22 -14.95 13.32 9.17
CA ALA A 22 -13.64 13.70 8.65
C ALA A 22 -12.54 12.65 8.93
N GLU A 23 -12.46 12.16 10.17
CA GLU A 23 -11.50 11.11 10.56
C GLU A 23 -11.70 9.83 9.75
N LYS A 24 -12.96 9.39 9.57
CA LYS A 24 -13.27 8.23 8.73
C LYS A 24 -12.78 8.41 7.30
N TYR A 25 -12.98 9.59 6.70
CA TYR A 25 -12.48 9.86 5.35
C TYR A 25 -10.96 9.82 5.27
N ILE A 26 -10.26 10.23 6.32
CA ILE A 26 -8.80 10.12 6.40
C ILE A 26 -8.37 8.66 6.48
N TYR A 27 -9.00 7.86 7.36
CA TYR A 27 -8.72 6.42 7.45
C TYR A 27 -9.04 5.68 6.15
N ASP A 28 -10.14 6.03 5.47
CA ASP A 28 -10.50 5.38 4.22
C ASP A 28 -9.46 5.65 3.12
N VAL A 29 -8.73 6.77 3.17
CA VAL A 29 -7.59 7.06 2.25
C VAL A 29 -6.44 6.08 2.45
N ASP A 30 -6.34 5.38 3.59
CA ASP A 30 -5.31 4.35 3.80
C ASP A 30 -5.44 3.19 2.80
N ASN A 31 -6.64 2.92 2.26
CA ASN A 31 -6.81 1.94 1.16
C ASN A 31 -6.01 2.36 -0.08
N ILE A 32 -5.75 3.66 -0.30
CA ILE A 32 -4.90 4.15 -1.39
C ILE A 32 -3.41 4.01 -1.02
N PHE A 33 -3.04 4.27 0.24
CA PHE A 33 -1.64 4.18 0.69
C PHE A 33 -1.12 2.75 0.73
N TYR A 34 -1.96 1.78 1.11
CA TYR A 34 -1.58 0.38 1.20
C TYR A 34 -1.79 -0.39 -0.11
N ALA A 35 -2.31 0.25 -1.16
CA ALA A 35 -2.47 -0.34 -2.48
C ALA A 35 -1.18 -0.31 -3.34
N ASP A 36 0.01 -0.16 -2.75
CA ASP A 36 1.31 -0.03 -3.42
C ASP A 36 1.62 -1.21 -4.36
N THR A 37 2.35 -0.97 -5.47
CA THR A 37 2.52 -1.95 -6.57
C THR A 37 3.88 -2.56 -6.45
N GLY A 38 3.90 -3.89 -6.51
CA GLY A 38 5.13 -4.69 -6.58
C GLY A 38 5.79 -4.67 -7.96
N LEU A 39 5.12 -4.12 -8.99
CA LEU A 39 5.65 -4.06 -10.35
C LEU A 39 6.89 -3.16 -10.39
N LEU A 40 8.06 -3.76 -10.58
CA LEU A 40 9.35 -3.07 -10.56
C LEU A 40 9.41 -1.92 -11.56
N ASP A 41 8.76 -2.08 -12.70
CA ASP A 41 8.79 -1.12 -13.78
C ASP A 41 7.76 0.01 -13.58
N ALA A 42 6.76 -0.15 -12.70
CA ALA A 42 5.78 0.86 -12.33
C ALA A 42 5.96 1.39 -10.89
N ARG A 43 7.02 0.99 -10.18
CA ARG A 43 7.25 1.31 -8.75
C ARG A 43 7.18 2.81 -8.42
N GLN A 44 7.59 3.67 -9.35
CA GLN A 44 7.54 5.12 -9.16
C GLN A 44 6.11 5.65 -9.01
N THR A 45 5.11 4.96 -9.56
CA THR A 45 3.69 5.32 -9.44
C THR A 45 3.20 5.32 -8.00
N ASN A 46 3.77 4.49 -7.12
CA ASN A 46 3.46 4.48 -5.69
C ASN A 46 3.59 5.86 -5.07
N MET A 47 4.67 6.59 -5.37
CA MET A 47 4.87 7.95 -4.86
C MET A 47 3.80 8.93 -5.35
N PHE A 48 3.32 8.79 -6.59
CA PHE A 48 2.23 9.64 -7.11
C PHE A 48 0.91 9.35 -6.42
N PHE A 49 0.57 8.09 -6.16
CA PHE A 49 -0.66 7.74 -5.44
C PHE A 49 -0.60 8.13 -3.95
N GLN A 50 0.58 8.01 -3.33
CA GLN A 50 0.81 8.54 -1.98
C GLN A 50 0.66 10.06 -1.94
N GLU A 51 1.18 10.79 -2.93
CA GLU A 51 0.98 12.23 -3.00
C GLU A 51 -0.48 12.60 -3.27
N ALA A 52 -1.19 11.85 -4.12
CA ALA A 52 -2.62 12.02 -4.34
C ALA A 52 -3.44 11.79 -3.04
N GLY A 53 -3.12 10.75 -2.28
CA GLY A 53 -3.70 10.49 -0.96
C GLY A 53 -3.41 11.63 0.03
N ARG A 54 -2.19 12.17 0.03
CA ARG A 54 -1.84 13.35 0.83
C ARG A 54 -2.66 14.57 0.43
N MET A 55 -2.90 14.79 -0.86
CA MET A 55 -3.77 15.87 -1.34
C MET A 55 -5.22 15.72 -0.88
N LEU A 56 -5.76 14.50 -0.81
CA LEU A 56 -7.10 14.22 -0.28
C LEU A 56 -7.19 14.58 1.22
N ILE A 57 -6.19 14.18 2.01
CA ILE A 57 -6.12 14.54 3.45
C ILE A 57 -5.98 16.05 3.63
N ASN A 58 -5.12 16.69 2.83
CA ASN A 58 -4.96 18.14 2.86
C ASN A 58 -6.27 18.86 2.51
N ALA A 59 -7.04 18.35 1.54
CA ALA A 59 -8.34 18.91 1.21
C ALA A 59 -9.30 18.87 2.40
N ILE A 60 -9.34 17.77 3.15
CA ILE A 60 -10.16 17.63 4.36
C ILE A 60 -9.75 18.67 5.40
N ASN A 61 -8.46 18.77 5.70
CA ASN A 61 -7.95 19.72 6.69
C ASN A 61 -8.22 21.18 6.29
N LEU A 62 -7.91 21.54 5.05
CA LEU A 62 -8.19 22.88 4.51
C LEU A 62 -9.68 23.23 4.54
N PHE A 63 -10.54 22.25 4.25
CA PHE A 63 -11.99 22.45 4.32
C PHE A 63 -12.45 22.70 5.76
N CYS A 64 -11.93 21.91 6.71
CA CYS A 64 -12.21 22.08 8.14
C CYS A 64 -11.71 23.41 8.69
N ASP A 65 -10.57 23.91 8.21
CA ASP A 65 -10.05 25.25 8.51
C ASP A 65 -10.88 26.37 7.85
N GLY A 66 -11.80 25.99 6.95
CA GLY A 66 -12.73 26.86 6.24
C GLY A 66 -12.25 27.34 4.88
N TYR A 67 -11.03 26.98 4.45
CA TYR A 67 -10.42 27.32 3.17
C TYR A 67 -10.98 26.48 2.00
N PHE A 68 -12.27 26.62 1.71
CA PHE A 68 -12.99 25.73 0.79
C PHE A 68 -12.46 25.73 -0.65
N ASP A 69 -11.98 26.86 -1.20
CA ASP A 69 -11.41 26.87 -2.56
C ASP A 69 -10.08 26.13 -2.64
N CYS A 70 -9.21 26.33 -1.65
CA CYS A 70 -7.98 25.55 -1.51
C CYS A 70 -8.29 24.07 -1.34
N ALA A 71 -9.32 23.73 -0.55
CA ALA A 71 -9.77 22.36 -0.38
C ALA A 71 -10.25 21.74 -1.71
N PHE A 72 -11.11 22.43 -2.47
CA PHE A 72 -11.52 21.95 -3.80
C PHE A 72 -10.36 21.87 -4.79
N TYR A 73 -9.38 22.79 -4.69
CA TYR A 73 -8.18 22.73 -5.50
C TYR A 73 -7.33 21.49 -5.16
N SER A 74 -7.15 21.17 -3.88
CA SER A 74 -6.48 19.95 -3.45
C SER A 74 -7.20 18.68 -3.91
N LEU A 75 -8.55 18.65 -3.88
CA LEU A 75 -9.33 17.55 -4.47
C LEU A 75 -9.11 17.41 -5.98
N ARG A 76 -8.98 18.53 -6.71
CA ARG A 76 -8.69 18.50 -8.14
C ARG A 76 -7.27 18.00 -8.40
N GLN A 77 -6.31 18.46 -7.61
CA GLN A 77 -4.91 18.06 -7.71
C GLN A 77 -4.70 16.57 -7.44
N SER A 78 -5.39 15.97 -6.47
CA SER A 78 -5.27 14.52 -6.24
C SER A 78 -5.62 13.71 -7.49
N PHE A 79 -6.67 14.11 -8.21
CA PHE A 79 -7.04 13.51 -9.49
C PHE A 79 -6.01 13.78 -10.59
N GLU A 80 -5.53 15.01 -10.71
CA GLU A 80 -4.54 15.39 -11.73
C GLU A 80 -3.23 14.59 -11.56
N ILE A 81 -2.75 14.46 -10.32
CA ILE A 81 -1.57 13.66 -9.96
C ILE A 81 -1.74 12.19 -10.35
N SER A 82 -2.89 11.58 -10.07
CA SER A 82 -3.14 10.18 -10.49
C SER A 82 -3.08 10.02 -12.00
N VAL A 83 -3.61 10.97 -12.78
CA VAL A 83 -3.50 10.92 -14.25
C VAL A 83 -2.06 11.15 -14.72
N THR A 84 -1.31 12.03 -14.06
CA THR A 84 0.13 12.21 -14.32
C THR A 84 0.90 10.91 -14.10
N SER A 85 0.56 10.15 -13.05
CA SER A 85 1.15 8.83 -12.79
C SER A 85 0.99 7.89 -13.97
N LEU A 86 -0.24 7.77 -14.51
CA LEU A 86 -0.48 6.96 -15.72
C LEU A 86 0.36 7.48 -16.89
N TYR A 87 0.35 8.79 -17.14
CA TYR A 87 1.05 9.36 -18.29
C TYR A 87 2.57 9.10 -18.25
N LEU A 88 3.19 9.25 -17.08
CA LEU A 88 4.64 9.04 -16.92
C LEU A 88 5.01 7.56 -16.87
N ASN A 89 4.14 6.70 -16.33
CA ASN A 89 4.37 5.25 -16.37
C ASN A 89 4.50 4.75 -17.81
N GLU A 90 3.65 5.27 -18.70
CA GLU A 90 3.62 4.87 -20.11
C GLU A 90 4.69 5.58 -20.94
N ASN A 91 5.16 6.75 -20.49
CA ASN A 91 6.17 7.54 -21.18
C ASN A 91 7.41 7.71 -20.28
N LYS A 92 8.05 6.61 -19.89
CA LYS A 92 9.22 6.66 -18.97
C LYS A 92 10.35 7.58 -19.47
N SER A 93 10.49 7.73 -20.79
CA SER A 93 11.53 8.57 -21.43
C SER A 93 11.36 10.08 -21.24
N ILE A 94 10.18 10.56 -20.80
CA ILE A 94 9.94 12.00 -20.58
C ILE A 94 9.96 12.39 -19.10
N ILE A 95 10.23 11.45 -18.19
CA ILE A 95 10.30 11.74 -16.75
C ILE A 95 11.36 12.80 -16.42
N ASP A 96 12.48 12.82 -17.13
CA ASP A 96 13.52 13.83 -16.96
C ASP A 96 13.03 15.23 -17.31
N LYS A 97 12.16 15.35 -18.32
CA LYS A 97 11.54 16.64 -18.68
C LYS A 97 10.56 17.08 -17.59
N TRP A 98 9.80 16.14 -17.03
CA TRP A 98 8.88 16.39 -15.92
C TRP A 98 9.64 16.86 -14.67
N ASN A 99 10.72 16.15 -14.30
CA ASN A 99 11.60 16.50 -13.18
C ASN A 99 12.24 17.89 -13.34
N LYS A 100 12.56 18.28 -14.58
CA LYS A 100 13.07 19.63 -14.92
C LYS A 100 11.96 20.70 -14.99
N LYS A 101 10.71 20.36 -14.68
CA LYS A 101 9.54 21.26 -14.69
C LYS A 101 9.34 21.95 -16.04
N GLN A 102 9.58 21.24 -17.14
CA GLN A 102 9.35 21.75 -18.48
C GLN A 102 7.84 21.84 -18.78
N SER A 103 7.47 22.57 -19.84
CA SER A 103 6.09 22.61 -20.34
C SER A 103 5.67 21.29 -20.99
N GLY A 104 4.36 21.08 -21.20
CA GLY A 104 3.83 19.89 -21.87
C GLY A 104 3.21 18.85 -20.93
N PHE A 105 3.25 19.11 -19.62
CA PHE A 105 2.64 18.28 -18.58
C PHE A 105 1.32 18.89 -18.07
N GLU A 106 0.70 19.77 -18.85
CA GLU A 106 -0.64 20.25 -18.55
C GLU A 106 -1.65 19.11 -18.69
N GLN A 107 -2.66 19.08 -17.81
CA GLN A 107 -3.63 17.97 -17.72
C GLN A 107 -4.27 17.60 -19.06
N HIS A 108 -4.66 18.60 -19.86
CA HIS A 108 -5.29 18.38 -21.16
C HIS A 108 -4.33 17.73 -22.18
N THR A 109 -3.05 18.08 -22.14
CA THR A 109 -1.99 17.52 -22.98
C THR A 109 -1.79 16.04 -22.63
N MET A 110 -1.64 15.73 -21.33
CA MET A 110 -1.45 14.37 -20.85
C MET A 110 -2.66 13.47 -21.18
N VAL A 111 -3.88 13.94 -20.91
CA VAL A 111 -5.11 13.19 -21.21
C VAL A 111 -5.27 12.93 -22.71
N LYS A 112 -4.90 13.90 -23.56
CA LYS A 112 -4.93 13.71 -25.01
C LYS A 112 -3.93 12.62 -25.45
N SER A 113 -2.71 12.64 -24.91
CA SER A 113 -1.69 11.62 -25.21
C SER A 113 -2.15 10.22 -24.79
N LEU A 114 -2.65 10.08 -23.56
CA LEU A 114 -3.17 8.81 -23.04
C LEU A 114 -4.29 8.23 -23.93
N LYS A 115 -5.20 9.09 -24.40
CA LYS A 115 -6.28 8.71 -25.34
C LYS A 115 -5.77 8.24 -26.70
N GLU A 116 -4.62 8.71 -27.16
CA GLU A 116 -4.09 8.32 -28.47
C GLU A 116 -3.31 7.01 -28.37
N GLN A 117 -2.56 6.81 -27.28
CA GLN A 117 -1.49 5.82 -27.19
C GLN A 117 -1.88 4.47 -26.55
N LEU A 118 -2.92 4.40 -25.72
CA LEU A 118 -3.13 3.23 -24.85
C LEU A 118 -4.46 2.53 -25.10
N GLU A 119 -4.40 1.24 -25.47
CA GLU A 119 -5.58 0.41 -25.67
C GLU A 119 -6.29 0.10 -24.35
N ASP A 120 -5.57 -0.27 -23.29
CA ASP A 120 -6.16 -0.54 -21.97
C ASP A 120 -6.86 0.69 -21.38
N TYR A 121 -6.25 1.86 -21.57
CA TYR A 121 -6.85 3.12 -21.18
C TYR A 121 -8.12 3.42 -21.98
N LYS A 122 -8.15 3.12 -23.29
CA LYS A 122 -9.35 3.28 -24.12
C LYS A 122 -10.43 2.29 -23.69
N GLU A 123 -10.08 1.02 -23.46
CA GLU A 123 -11.00 -0.01 -23.00
C GLU A 123 -11.69 0.42 -21.69
N LEU A 124 -10.90 0.83 -20.71
CA LEU A 124 -11.42 1.24 -19.40
C LEU A 124 -12.11 2.60 -19.45
N ARG A 125 -11.43 3.66 -19.92
CA ARG A 125 -11.95 5.03 -19.84
C ARG A 125 -13.06 5.31 -20.86
N GLU A 126 -12.94 4.78 -22.07
CA GLU A 126 -13.87 5.05 -23.17
C GLU A 126 -14.89 3.94 -23.41
N GLY A 127 -14.60 2.72 -22.92
CA GLY A 127 -15.52 1.59 -22.91
C GLY A 127 -16.20 1.39 -21.55
N LEU A 128 -15.64 0.53 -20.71
CA LEU A 128 -16.28 -0.05 -19.52
C LEU A 128 -16.69 1.00 -18.49
N LEU A 129 -15.79 1.93 -18.16
CA LEU A 129 -15.98 2.93 -17.10
C LEU A 129 -16.34 4.31 -17.64
N LYS A 130 -16.75 4.41 -18.92
CA LYS A 130 -17.15 5.68 -19.53
C LYS A 130 -18.21 6.45 -18.70
N PRO A 131 -19.30 5.82 -18.21
CA PRO A 131 -20.29 6.53 -17.40
C PRO A 131 -19.71 7.12 -16.11
N TYR A 132 -18.74 6.41 -15.51
CA TYR A 132 -18.04 6.88 -14.31
C TYR A 132 -17.22 8.13 -14.61
N PHE A 133 -16.41 8.12 -15.67
CA PHE A 133 -15.56 9.25 -16.03
C PHE A 133 -16.34 10.47 -16.53
N GLU A 134 -17.48 10.27 -17.19
CA GLU A 134 -18.39 11.37 -17.56
C GLU A 134 -18.99 12.06 -16.33
N LYS A 135 -19.43 11.26 -15.34
CA LYS A 135 -19.89 11.78 -14.05
C LYS A 135 -18.77 12.54 -13.34
N LEU A 136 -17.57 11.96 -13.26
CA LEU A 136 -16.42 12.59 -12.62
C LEU A 136 -16.05 13.92 -13.28
N ARG A 137 -16.08 13.99 -14.62
CA ARG A 137 -15.87 15.23 -15.36
C ARG A 137 -16.89 16.31 -14.97
N SER A 138 -18.17 15.96 -14.88
CA SER A 138 -19.21 16.89 -14.43
C SER A 138 -18.95 17.39 -13.00
N ILE A 139 -18.45 16.53 -12.12
CA ILE A 139 -18.06 16.90 -10.76
C ILE A 139 -16.89 17.90 -10.78
N MET A 140 -15.84 17.63 -11.56
CA MET A 140 -14.70 18.54 -11.71
C MET A 140 -15.12 19.92 -12.25
N GLU A 141 -16.01 19.96 -13.24
CA GLU A 141 -16.55 21.21 -13.80
C GLU A 141 -17.31 22.03 -12.75
N LYS A 142 -18.03 21.35 -11.84
CA LYS A 142 -18.70 22.00 -10.70
C LYS A 142 -17.71 22.47 -9.64
N MET A 143 -16.68 21.69 -9.30
CA MET A 143 -15.62 22.10 -8.37
C MET A 143 -14.89 23.35 -8.86
N ASN A 144 -14.60 23.44 -10.16
CA ASN A 144 -13.95 24.60 -10.78
C ASN A 144 -14.72 25.91 -10.54
N LYS A 145 -16.05 25.86 -10.32
CA LYS A 145 -16.83 27.06 -9.96
C LYS A 145 -16.41 27.63 -8.61
N TYR A 146 -16.13 26.78 -7.63
CA TYR A 146 -15.66 27.20 -6.31
C TYR A 146 -14.20 27.64 -6.33
N ILE A 147 -13.34 26.92 -7.07
CA ILE A 147 -11.92 27.25 -7.22
C ILE A 147 -11.75 28.63 -7.88
N HIS A 148 -12.53 28.91 -8.93
CA HIS A 148 -12.44 30.16 -9.68
C HIS A 148 -13.42 31.24 -9.22
N LYS A 149 -14.03 31.09 -8.04
CA LYS A 149 -14.94 32.06 -7.42
C LYS A 149 -16.08 32.52 -8.34
N GLN A 150 -16.66 31.60 -9.12
CA GLN A 150 -17.74 31.89 -10.05
C GLN A 150 -19.09 31.98 -9.32
N GLY A 151 -19.58 33.21 -9.14
CA GLY A 151 -20.84 33.53 -8.48
C GLY A 151 -20.69 33.83 -6.99
N PHE A 152 -21.55 34.70 -6.45
CA PHE A 152 -21.42 35.22 -5.08
C PHE A 152 -21.41 34.15 -3.99
N SER A 153 -22.09 33.01 -4.19
CA SER A 153 -22.12 31.89 -3.24
C SER A 153 -20.76 31.21 -3.04
N THR A 154 -19.79 31.46 -3.92
CA THR A 154 -18.42 30.90 -3.86
C THR A 154 -17.40 31.85 -3.23
N MET A 155 -17.82 33.05 -2.80
CA MET A 155 -16.95 34.06 -2.19
C MET A 155 -16.98 33.98 -0.67
N TYR A 156 -15.82 34.11 -0.03
CA TYR A 156 -15.68 34.11 1.44
C TYR A 156 -16.50 35.22 2.10
N THR A 157 -16.35 36.44 1.60
CA THR A 157 -16.96 37.65 2.18
C THR A 157 -18.49 37.63 2.10
N MET A 158 -19.05 36.97 1.09
CA MET A 158 -20.49 36.84 0.95
C MET A 158 -21.10 35.92 2.01
N ARG A 159 -20.40 34.89 2.50
CA ARG A 159 -20.94 33.96 3.51
C ARG A 159 -21.41 34.66 4.79
N TYR A 160 -20.75 35.75 5.16
CA TYR A 160 -20.98 36.47 6.41
C TYR A 160 -21.67 37.82 6.23
N SER A 161 -21.89 38.24 4.97
CA SER A 161 -22.65 39.45 4.67
C SER A 161 -24.12 39.27 5.03
N PHE A 162 -24.83 40.38 5.27
CA PHE A 162 -26.26 40.34 5.56
C PHE A 162 -27.08 39.72 4.43
N GLU A 163 -26.70 40.00 3.18
CA GLU A 163 -27.35 39.44 1.99
C GLU A 163 -27.00 37.96 1.79
N GLY A 164 -25.74 37.59 1.98
CA GLY A 164 -25.32 36.22 1.78
C GLY A 164 -25.76 35.27 2.89
N ARG A 165 -26.05 35.74 4.11
CA ARG A 165 -26.74 34.91 5.13
C ARG A 165 -28.11 34.39 4.69
N LYS A 166 -28.76 35.03 3.71
CA LYS A 166 -30.03 34.57 3.13
C LYS A 166 -29.84 33.53 2.02
N ILE A 167 -28.67 33.50 1.39
CA ILE A 167 -28.37 32.73 0.16
C ILE A 167 -27.47 31.53 0.47
N TYR A 168 -26.48 31.73 1.33
CA TYR A 168 -25.47 30.76 1.69
C TYR A 168 -26.01 29.80 2.76
N LYS A 169 -25.90 28.50 2.48
CA LYS A 169 -26.20 27.44 3.44
C LYS A 169 -24.96 26.57 3.59
N GLU A 170 -24.35 26.62 4.76
CA GLU A 170 -23.13 25.85 5.05
C GLU A 170 -23.32 24.35 4.83
N GLU A 171 -24.49 23.83 5.19
CA GLU A 171 -24.87 22.44 4.94
C GLU A 171 -24.79 22.05 3.45
N GLN A 172 -25.12 22.97 2.53
CA GLN A 172 -25.02 22.69 1.09
C GLN A 172 -23.56 22.63 0.64
N LEU A 173 -22.69 23.50 1.20
CA LEU A 173 -21.26 23.46 0.92
C LEU A 173 -20.65 22.16 1.46
N ILE A 174 -20.99 21.78 2.69
CA ILE A 174 -20.55 20.51 3.31
C ILE A 174 -20.99 19.33 2.44
N LYS A 175 -22.29 19.23 2.10
CA LYS A 175 -22.82 18.16 1.25
C LYS A 175 -22.11 18.08 -0.09
N PHE A 176 -21.88 19.23 -0.73
CA PHE A 176 -21.20 19.28 -2.02
C PHE A 176 -19.72 18.90 -1.90
N PHE A 177 -19.02 19.39 -0.88
CA PHE A 177 -17.63 19.02 -0.61
C PHE A 177 -17.49 17.53 -0.32
N THR A 178 -18.33 16.96 0.56
CA THR A 178 -18.34 15.52 0.85
C THR A 178 -18.58 14.70 -0.42
N TYR A 179 -19.51 15.13 -1.27
CA TYR A 179 -19.77 14.47 -2.54
C TYR A 179 -18.55 14.50 -3.48
N CYS A 180 -17.88 15.65 -3.58
CA CYS A 180 -16.65 15.79 -4.36
C CYS A 180 -15.49 14.98 -3.78
N LEU A 181 -15.30 15.00 -2.46
CA LEU A 181 -14.28 14.25 -1.74
C LEU A 181 -14.40 12.75 -2.03
N LYS A 182 -15.61 12.19 -1.84
CA LYS A 182 -15.87 10.77 -2.13
C LYS A 182 -15.57 10.43 -3.59
N ALA A 183 -15.98 11.29 -4.52
CA ALA A 183 -15.70 11.08 -5.94
C ALA A 183 -14.20 11.12 -6.26
N CYS A 184 -13.43 12.01 -5.63
CA CYS A 184 -11.99 12.08 -5.84
C CYS A 184 -11.25 10.91 -5.20
N ILE A 185 -11.65 10.43 -4.01
CA ILE A 185 -11.11 9.20 -3.41
C ILE A 185 -11.32 8.02 -4.37
N GLY A 186 -12.55 7.81 -4.85
CA GLY A 186 -12.86 6.75 -5.81
C GLY A 186 -12.10 6.89 -7.12
N ALA A 187 -11.88 8.11 -7.61
CA ALA A 187 -11.17 8.34 -8.86
C ALA A 187 -9.68 7.99 -8.75
N VAL A 188 -9.05 8.35 -7.64
CA VAL A 188 -7.65 7.97 -7.35
C VAL A 188 -7.55 6.44 -7.28
N ALA A 189 -8.50 5.78 -6.60
CA ALA A 189 -8.54 4.32 -6.48
C ALA A 189 -8.78 3.60 -7.82
N ILE A 190 -9.62 4.15 -8.71
CA ILE A 190 -9.82 3.61 -10.06
C ILE A 190 -8.56 3.77 -10.90
N TRP A 191 -7.90 4.93 -10.84
CA TRP A 191 -6.65 5.12 -11.59
C TRP A 191 -5.53 4.19 -11.12
N ARG A 192 -5.53 3.84 -9.84
CA ARG A 192 -4.60 2.86 -9.27
C ARG A 192 -4.78 1.48 -9.93
N ILE A 193 -6.01 0.99 -9.98
CA ILE A 193 -6.34 -0.34 -10.53
C ILE A 193 -6.27 -0.41 -12.06
N VAL A 194 -6.17 0.73 -12.74
CA VAL A 194 -5.85 0.79 -14.18
C VAL A 194 -4.37 0.48 -14.43
N ILE A 195 -3.48 0.83 -13.50
CA ILE A 195 -2.03 0.52 -13.61
C ILE A 195 -1.75 -0.89 -13.07
N ASP A 196 -2.31 -1.21 -11.91
CA ASP A 196 -2.07 -2.48 -11.24
C ASP A 196 -3.39 -3.02 -10.66
N PRO A 197 -3.95 -4.13 -11.20
CA PRO A 197 -5.23 -4.66 -10.77
C PRO A 197 -5.20 -5.30 -9.37
N MET A 198 -4.03 -5.47 -8.75
CA MET A 198 -3.87 -6.22 -7.49
C MET A 198 -4.79 -5.76 -6.35
N PRO A 199 -4.97 -4.45 -6.04
CA PRO A 199 -5.87 -4.04 -4.94
C PRO A 199 -7.32 -4.49 -5.16
N ALA A 200 -7.77 -4.58 -6.43
CA ALA A 200 -9.09 -5.06 -6.79
C ALA A 200 -9.18 -6.59 -6.83
N LEU A 201 -8.11 -7.27 -7.27
CA LEU A 201 -8.05 -8.74 -7.34
C LEU A 201 -7.99 -9.38 -5.95
N LEU A 202 -7.18 -8.81 -5.05
CA LEU A 202 -6.99 -9.34 -3.71
C LEU A 202 -8.25 -9.18 -2.83
N ASN A 203 -9.21 -8.36 -3.24
CA ASN A 203 -10.54 -8.30 -2.62
C ASN A 203 -11.32 -9.62 -2.81
N ASP A 204 -11.02 -10.41 -3.84
CA ASP A 204 -11.53 -11.77 -3.98
C ASP A 204 -10.70 -12.72 -3.10
N GLU A 205 -11.29 -13.21 -2.00
CA GLU A 205 -10.62 -14.09 -1.04
C GLU A 205 -10.06 -15.36 -1.70
N THR A 206 -10.71 -15.90 -2.73
CA THR A 206 -10.23 -17.10 -3.43
C THR A 206 -8.95 -16.82 -4.19
N ILE A 207 -8.89 -15.67 -4.87
CA ILE A 207 -7.68 -15.24 -5.57
C ILE A 207 -6.59 -14.87 -4.57
N PHE A 208 -6.92 -14.16 -3.49
CA PHE A 208 -5.95 -13.79 -2.47
C PHE A 208 -5.25 -15.02 -1.89
N ARG A 209 -6.01 -16.08 -1.58
CA ARG A 209 -5.46 -17.37 -1.13
C ARG A 209 -4.61 -18.12 -2.15
N LYS A 210 -4.59 -17.68 -3.41
CA LYS A 210 -3.74 -18.24 -4.48
C LYS A 210 -2.50 -17.40 -4.75
N THR A 211 -2.31 -16.31 -4.01
CA THR A 211 -1.15 -15.43 -4.13
C THR A 211 -0.09 -15.71 -3.07
N ARG A 212 1.15 -15.27 -3.31
CA ARG A 212 2.20 -15.20 -2.26
C ARG A 212 2.11 -13.87 -1.52
N GLU A 213 3.01 -13.63 -0.56
CA GLU A 213 3.18 -12.33 0.10
C GLU A 213 3.23 -11.21 -0.95
N MET A 214 2.29 -10.28 -0.85
CA MET A 214 2.18 -9.11 -1.71
C MET A 214 2.46 -7.86 -0.88
N ILE A 215 3.10 -6.86 -1.49
CA ILE A 215 3.20 -5.53 -0.86
C ILE A 215 1.90 -4.73 -0.94
N THR A 216 0.94 -5.23 -1.72
CA THR A 216 -0.35 -4.60 -2.00
C THR A 216 -1.39 -5.17 -1.06
N GLU A 217 -2.10 -4.30 -0.34
CA GLU A 217 -3.31 -4.65 0.41
C GLU A 217 -4.55 -4.56 -0.49
N PRO A 218 -5.57 -5.41 -0.25
CA PRO A 218 -6.84 -5.35 -0.98
C PRO A 218 -7.63 -4.09 -0.62
N TYR A 219 -8.42 -3.61 -1.57
CA TYR A 219 -9.52 -2.70 -1.22
C TYR A 219 -10.56 -3.44 -0.38
N SER A 220 -10.97 -2.81 0.72
CA SER A 220 -12.06 -3.31 1.54
C SER A 220 -13.42 -3.15 0.84
N ASP A 221 -14.37 -4.03 1.16
CA ASP A 221 -15.74 -3.96 0.62
C ASP A 221 -16.41 -2.62 0.93
N GLU A 222 -16.24 -2.11 2.16
CA GLU A 222 -16.79 -0.81 2.57
C GLU A 222 -16.21 0.34 1.73
N PHE A 223 -14.91 0.26 1.40
CA PHE A 223 -14.25 1.25 0.55
C PHE A 223 -14.79 1.20 -0.88
N ILE A 224 -14.95 -0.01 -1.44
CA ILE A 224 -15.52 -0.21 -2.77
C ILE A 224 -16.94 0.36 -2.81
N GLU A 225 -17.81 -0.03 -1.88
CA GLU A 225 -19.19 0.44 -1.81
C GLU A 225 -19.28 1.97 -1.70
N THR A 226 -18.43 2.57 -0.85
CA THR A 226 -18.51 3.99 -0.51
C THR A 226 -17.97 4.92 -1.59
N TYR A 227 -16.87 4.53 -2.26
CA TYR A 227 -16.09 5.44 -3.11
C TYR A 227 -16.10 5.08 -4.58
N ILE A 228 -16.10 3.79 -4.91
CA ILE A 228 -16.08 3.30 -6.30
C ILE A 228 -17.51 3.04 -6.77
N GLY A 229 -18.30 2.36 -5.95
CA GLY A 229 -19.62 1.82 -6.23
C GLY A 229 -19.54 0.43 -6.85
N ASN A 230 -20.32 -0.52 -6.30
CA ASN A 230 -20.30 -1.93 -6.69
C ASN A 230 -20.55 -2.13 -8.20
N ASP A 231 -21.50 -1.40 -8.79
CA ASP A 231 -21.78 -1.49 -10.23
C ASP A 231 -20.55 -1.11 -11.08
N ILE A 232 -19.80 -0.10 -10.67
CA ILE A 232 -18.59 0.36 -11.37
C ILE A 232 -17.45 -0.64 -11.17
N PHE A 233 -17.33 -1.20 -9.98
CA PHE A 233 -16.34 -2.22 -9.67
C PHE A 233 -16.58 -3.51 -10.48
N GLU A 234 -17.83 -3.97 -10.58
CA GLU A 234 -18.19 -5.12 -11.40
C GLU A 234 -17.97 -4.88 -12.90
N LEU A 235 -18.20 -3.65 -13.39
CA LEU A 235 -17.80 -3.27 -14.75
C LEU A 235 -16.28 -3.31 -14.94
N TYR A 236 -15.50 -2.86 -13.97
CA TYR A 236 -14.04 -2.92 -14.03
C TYR A 236 -13.53 -4.37 -14.07
N LYS A 237 -14.13 -5.30 -13.32
CA LYS A 237 -13.79 -6.73 -13.36
C LYS A 237 -13.98 -7.35 -14.75
N GLN A 238 -14.73 -6.69 -15.65
CA GLN A 238 -14.87 -7.14 -17.03
C GLN A 238 -13.68 -6.78 -17.93
N SER A 239 -12.75 -5.96 -17.45
CA SER A 239 -11.57 -5.54 -18.22
C SER A 239 -10.64 -6.68 -18.55
N THR A 240 -9.94 -6.54 -19.68
CA THR A 240 -8.90 -7.48 -20.12
C THR A 240 -7.84 -7.66 -19.03
N LEU A 241 -7.30 -6.56 -18.51
CA LEU A 241 -6.27 -6.56 -17.46
C LEU A 241 -6.69 -7.37 -16.22
N TYR A 242 -7.89 -7.12 -15.68
CA TYR A 242 -8.38 -7.87 -14.51
C TYR A 242 -8.53 -9.36 -14.82
N LYS A 243 -9.13 -9.71 -15.97
CA LYS A 243 -9.39 -11.10 -16.35
C LYS A 243 -8.11 -11.89 -16.57
N GLU A 244 -7.09 -11.30 -17.18
CA GLU A 244 -5.81 -11.95 -17.42
C GLU A 244 -5.09 -12.26 -16.10
N TYR A 245 -5.02 -11.30 -15.18
CA TYR A 245 -4.43 -11.52 -13.86
C TYR A 245 -5.26 -12.51 -13.03
N TYR A 246 -6.59 -12.42 -13.08
CA TYR A 246 -7.47 -13.39 -12.42
C TYR A 246 -7.19 -14.81 -12.94
N GLN A 247 -7.13 -15.01 -14.25
CA GLN A 247 -6.80 -16.30 -14.86
C GLN A 247 -5.40 -16.78 -14.47
N TYR A 248 -4.42 -15.89 -14.47
CA TYR A 248 -3.06 -16.18 -14.05
C TYR A 248 -3.00 -16.69 -12.61
N PHE A 249 -3.66 -16.04 -11.66
CA PHE A 249 -3.64 -16.52 -10.27
C PHE A 249 -4.53 -17.74 -10.05
N ASN A 250 -5.65 -17.82 -10.76
CA ASN A 250 -6.60 -18.91 -10.58
C ASN A 250 -6.02 -20.30 -10.94
N GLN A 251 -4.92 -20.34 -11.71
CA GLN A 251 -4.21 -21.59 -12.02
C GLN A 251 -3.45 -22.18 -10.82
N TYR A 252 -3.17 -21.38 -9.79
CA TYR A 252 -2.45 -21.84 -8.60
C TYR A 252 -3.39 -22.51 -7.60
N GLU A 253 -2.80 -23.36 -6.77
CA GLU A 253 -3.48 -24.03 -5.67
C GLU A 253 -3.88 -23.02 -4.60
N GLU A 254 -5.10 -23.15 -4.09
CA GLU A 254 -5.60 -22.33 -3.00
C GLU A 254 -4.97 -22.75 -1.67
N GLN A 255 -4.43 -21.78 -0.94
CA GLN A 255 -3.81 -21.99 0.36
C GLN A 255 -4.88 -22.26 1.43
N ASN A 256 -4.67 -23.31 2.21
CA ASN A 256 -5.37 -23.50 3.47
C ASN A 256 -4.99 -22.39 4.45
N GLU A 257 -5.80 -22.22 5.49
CA GLU A 257 -5.64 -21.13 6.45
C GLU A 257 -4.24 -21.11 7.10
N ALA A 258 -3.70 -22.27 7.49
CA ALA A 258 -2.39 -22.33 8.16
C ALA A 258 -1.24 -21.89 7.24
N VAL A 259 -1.26 -22.30 5.96
CA VAL A 259 -0.27 -21.88 4.96
C VAL A 259 -0.45 -20.42 4.58
N PHE A 260 -1.69 -19.94 4.47
CA PHE A 260 -1.98 -18.53 4.18
C PHE A 260 -1.40 -17.60 5.26
N TYR A 261 -1.66 -17.88 6.54
CA TYR A 261 -1.11 -17.07 7.63
C TYR A 261 0.41 -17.11 7.71
N LEU A 262 1.02 -18.24 7.36
CA LEU A 262 2.47 -18.36 7.29
C LEU A 262 3.03 -17.48 6.18
N ILE A 263 2.53 -17.59 4.95
CA ILE A 263 3.06 -16.87 3.79
C ILE A 263 2.81 -15.36 3.91
N HIS A 264 1.60 -14.94 4.29
CA HIS A 264 1.19 -13.53 4.24
C HIS A 264 1.47 -12.75 5.53
N TYR A 265 1.56 -13.44 6.66
CA TYR A 265 1.75 -12.79 7.96
C TYR A 265 2.92 -13.36 8.76
N GLN A 266 3.70 -14.27 8.17
CA GLN A 266 4.87 -14.90 8.80
C GLN A 266 4.51 -15.55 10.16
N CYS A 267 3.27 -16.02 10.29
CA CYS A 267 2.71 -16.59 11.52
C CYS A 267 2.64 -18.12 11.42
N ILE A 268 3.31 -18.82 12.33
CA ILE A 268 3.32 -20.28 12.39
C ILE A 268 2.66 -20.76 13.68
N ASN A 269 1.45 -21.33 13.56
CA ASN A 269 0.75 -21.94 14.69
C ASN A 269 1.11 -23.41 14.80
N ARG A 270 1.79 -23.80 15.89
CA ARG A 270 2.17 -25.20 16.17
C ARG A 270 0.99 -26.17 16.15
N ASN A 271 -0.19 -25.70 16.55
CA ASN A 271 -1.39 -26.53 16.59
C ASN A 271 -1.90 -26.90 15.19
N ASN A 272 -1.40 -26.24 14.13
CA ASN A 272 -1.85 -26.41 12.75
C ASN A 272 -0.74 -26.97 11.85
N LEU A 273 0.32 -27.58 12.42
CA LEU A 273 1.45 -28.11 11.65
C LEU A 273 1.01 -29.17 10.62
N ASP A 274 0.04 -30.02 10.96
CA ASP A 274 -0.50 -31.02 10.03
C ASP A 274 -1.10 -30.39 8.78
N ASP A 275 -1.76 -29.23 8.90
CA ASP A 275 -2.32 -28.51 7.76
C ASP A 275 -1.23 -27.82 6.94
N ILE A 276 -0.18 -27.31 7.59
CA ILE A 276 1.01 -26.80 6.89
C ILE A 276 1.67 -27.93 6.10
N TYR A 277 1.82 -29.12 6.68
CA TYR A 277 2.45 -30.27 6.02
C TYR A 277 1.68 -30.77 4.80
N LYS A 278 0.35 -30.66 4.78
CA LYS A 278 -0.48 -31.02 3.60
C LYS A 278 -0.16 -30.14 2.38
N GLN A 279 0.33 -28.92 2.59
CA GLN A 279 0.63 -27.94 1.54
C GLN A 279 2.07 -27.39 1.61
N ILE A 280 3.00 -28.17 2.17
CA ILE A 280 4.40 -27.75 2.36
C ILE A 280 5.12 -27.44 1.03
N HIS A 281 4.64 -27.99 -0.09
CA HIS A 281 5.19 -27.70 -1.41
C HIS A 281 4.94 -26.26 -1.86
N LEU A 282 3.94 -25.57 -1.29
CA LEU A 282 3.70 -24.15 -1.52
C LEU A 282 4.71 -23.26 -0.80
N LEU A 283 5.42 -23.77 0.22
CA LEU A 283 6.38 -22.99 0.97
C LEU A 283 7.72 -22.86 0.25
N ASP A 284 8.39 -21.71 0.39
CA ASP A 284 9.77 -21.51 0.00
C ASP A 284 10.74 -22.17 1.00
N ILE A 285 12.05 -22.07 0.76
CA ILE A 285 13.03 -22.73 1.63
C ILE A 285 13.13 -22.10 3.02
N LYS A 286 12.99 -20.77 3.16
CA LYS A 286 13.07 -20.07 4.45
C LYS A 286 11.86 -20.40 5.31
N GLU A 287 10.67 -20.35 4.71
CA GLU A 287 9.40 -20.76 5.30
C GLU A 287 9.46 -22.22 5.79
N ARG A 288 10.00 -23.15 4.98
CA ARG A 288 10.17 -24.56 5.38
C ARG A 288 11.15 -24.72 6.54
N ILE A 289 12.28 -24.02 6.52
CA ILE A 289 13.25 -24.05 7.63
C ILE A 289 12.57 -23.54 8.91
N ALA A 290 11.80 -22.45 8.85
CA ALA A 290 11.08 -21.91 9.99
C ALA A 290 10.07 -22.91 10.58
N VAL A 291 9.28 -23.57 9.73
CA VAL A 291 8.33 -24.62 10.15
C VAL A 291 9.06 -25.78 10.85
N LEU A 292 10.18 -26.24 10.28
CA LEU A 292 10.95 -27.34 10.87
C LEU A 292 11.52 -26.96 12.23
N PHE A 293 12.12 -25.78 12.36
CA PHE A 293 12.63 -25.29 13.65
C PHE A 293 11.53 -25.26 14.71
N ILE A 294 10.37 -24.67 14.39
CA ILE A 294 9.21 -24.61 15.28
C ILE A 294 8.64 -26.00 15.61
N THR A 295 8.75 -26.96 14.70
CA THR A 295 8.32 -28.35 14.93
C THR A 295 9.19 -29.06 15.96
N PHE A 296 10.50 -28.81 15.94
CA PHE A 296 11.43 -29.46 16.86
C PHE A 296 11.57 -28.75 18.21
N SER A 297 10.94 -27.59 18.41
CA SER A 297 11.03 -26.86 19.67
C SER A 297 9.74 -26.14 20.08
N GLU A 298 9.29 -26.41 21.30
CA GLU A 298 8.12 -25.77 21.91
C GLU A 298 8.42 -24.37 22.45
N HIS A 299 9.69 -23.97 22.54
CA HIS A 299 10.11 -22.73 23.21
C HIS A 299 10.49 -21.60 22.25
N ILE A 300 10.62 -21.88 20.95
CA ILE A 300 10.90 -20.86 19.92
C ILE A 300 9.75 -19.87 19.83
N THR A 301 10.09 -18.60 19.80
CA THR A 301 9.13 -17.48 19.66
C THR A 301 9.25 -16.85 18.28
N ASN A 302 10.48 -16.60 17.83
CA ASN A 302 10.79 -15.95 16.56
C ASN A 302 11.94 -16.65 15.84
N ILE A 303 11.88 -16.67 14.51
CA ILE A 303 12.95 -17.09 13.61
C ILE A 303 13.16 -16.00 12.57
N ILE A 304 14.37 -15.47 12.51
CA ILE A 304 14.71 -14.27 11.77
C ILE A 304 15.74 -14.59 10.70
N PHE A 305 15.43 -14.21 9.45
CA PHE A 305 16.29 -14.37 8.26
C PHE A 305 16.64 -13.01 7.66
N GLY A 306 17.63 -12.99 6.76
CA GLY A 306 17.96 -11.80 5.95
C GLY A 306 18.20 -10.53 6.76
N ASN A 307 18.86 -10.63 7.92
CA ASN A 307 19.10 -9.50 8.83
C ASN A 307 17.83 -8.80 9.35
N GLY A 308 16.72 -9.53 9.48
CA GLY A 308 15.46 -8.97 9.99
C GLY A 308 14.42 -8.66 8.92
N LEU A 309 14.69 -8.99 7.65
CA LEU A 309 13.71 -8.83 6.58
C LEU A 309 12.53 -9.80 6.73
N PHE A 310 12.79 -11.03 7.19
CA PHE A 310 11.76 -12.02 7.51
C PHE A 310 11.84 -12.36 8.99
N ASN A 311 10.69 -12.32 9.67
CA ASN A 311 10.57 -12.60 11.09
C ASN A 311 9.36 -13.52 11.31
N PHE A 312 9.60 -14.83 11.19
CA PHE A 312 8.57 -15.83 11.46
C PHE A 312 8.28 -15.90 12.94
N THR A 313 7.04 -15.67 13.31
CA THR A 313 6.56 -15.73 14.69
C THR A 313 5.82 -17.04 14.93
N SER A 314 5.91 -17.54 16.14
CA SER A 314 5.10 -18.67 16.58
C SER A 314 3.95 -18.25 17.48
N ASN A 315 3.02 -19.16 17.77
CA ASN A 315 1.93 -18.94 18.73
C ASN A 315 2.37 -18.92 20.22
N ILE A 316 3.68 -18.85 20.50
CA ILE A 316 4.23 -18.76 21.86
C ILE A 316 4.68 -17.33 22.14
N VAL A 317 4.22 -16.79 23.26
CA VAL A 317 4.58 -15.44 23.71
C VAL A 317 6.00 -15.45 24.30
N PHE A 318 6.82 -14.50 23.87
CA PHE A 318 8.13 -14.27 24.47
C PHE A 318 7.97 -13.76 25.91
N LYS A 319 8.65 -14.43 26.86
CA LYS A 319 8.55 -14.13 28.30
C LYS A 319 9.47 -13.01 28.75
N GLY A 320 10.39 -12.56 27.89
CA GLY A 320 11.33 -11.48 28.18
C GLY A 320 10.74 -10.07 27.98
N ASP A 321 11.56 -9.05 28.25
CA ASP A 321 11.22 -7.64 28.04
C ASP A 321 11.88 -7.13 26.74
N ASP A 322 11.41 -7.66 25.61
CA ASP A 322 11.78 -7.13 24.31
C ASP A 322 10.66 -6.29 23.71
N LYS A 323 10.88 -4.98 23.67
CA LYS A 323 10.01 -3.99 23.02
C LYS A 323 10.65 -3.40 21.75
N SER A 324 11.78 -3.96 21.32
CA SER A 324 12.49 -3.44 20.16
C SER A 324 11.79 -3.85 18.86
N ILE A 325 11.73 -2.90 17.93
CA ILE A 325 11.28 -3.10 16.54
C ILE A 325 12.49 -2.94 15.62
N THR A 326 13.69 -3.29 16.09
CA THR A 326 14.94 -2.95 15.40
C THR A 326 15.42 -4.14 14.56
N TYR A 327 15.42 -3.95 13.24
CA TYR A 327 15.87 -4.90 12.23
C TYR A 327 17.00 -4.26 11.40
N GLY A 328 17.97 -5.06 10.95
CA GLY A 328 19.18 -4.55 10.31
C GLY A 328 20.42 -5.44 10.52
N GLU A 329 21.39 -5.26 9.64
CA GLU A 329 22.65 -6.00 9.65
C GLU A 329 23.43 -5.75 10.95
N GLY A 330 23.97 -6.82 11.54
CA GLY A 330 24.81 -6.75 12.73
C GLY A 330 24.11 -6.41 14.04
N ILE A 331 22.78 -6.20 14.05
CA ILE A 331 22.02 -5.89 15.28
C ILE A 331 22.23 -6.96 16.35
N TYR A 332 22.22 -8.23 15.94
CA TYR A 332 22.33 -9.34 16.87
C TYR A 332 23.78 -9.82 17.08
N ASP A 333 24.75 -9.34 16.31
CA ASP A 333 26.13 -9.85 16.37
C ASP A 333 26.79 -9.64 17.73
N ASN A 334 26.38 -8.59 18.45
CA ASN A 334 26.88 -8.31 19.79
C ASN A 334 26.54 -9.40 20.81
N TYR A 335 25.51 -10.21 20.58
CA TYR A 335 25.14 -11.32 21.46
C TYR A 335 25.98 -12.57 21.23
N PHE A 336 26.61 -12.72 20.06
CA PHE A 336 27.28 -13.97 19.66
C PHE A 336 28.82 -13.85 19.64
N LYS A 337 29.40 -13.12 20.60
CA LYS A 337 30.85 -12.91 20.68
C LYS A 337 31.60 -14.15 21.18
N GLU A 338 30.99 -14.89 22.10
CA GLU A 338 31.62 -16.06 22.73
C GLU A 338 31.21 -17.37 22.04
N HIS A 339 29.90 -17.57 21.88
CA HIS A 339 29.32 -18.75 21.26
C HIS A 339 27.97 -18.40 20.62
N ASP A 340 27.51 -19.27 19.72
CA ASP A 340 26.34 -18.99 18.88
C ASP A 340 25.00 -19.44 19.51
N ILE A 341 25.03 -20.33 20.50
CA ILE A 341 23.82 -21.03 20.99
C ILE A 341 23.46 -20.57 22.40
N ASN A 342 22.18 -20.38 22.67
CA ASN A 342 21.61 -20.13 24.00
C ASN A 342 22.20 -18.89 24.71
N GLN A 343 22.50 -17.83 23.97
CA GLN A 343 22.99 -16.58 24.55
C GLN A 343 21.87 -15.88 25.34
N PRO A 344 22.14 -15.28 26.51
CA PRO A 344 21.14 -14.49 27.23
C PRO A 344 20.60 -13.33 26.37
N TYR A 345 19.27 -13.19 26.31
CA TYR A 345 18.62 -12.16 25.50
C TYR A 345 17.37 -11.63 26.19
N LYS A 346 17.46 -10.42 26.77
CA LYS A 346 16.31 -9.65 27.30
C LYS A 346 15.32 -10.46 28.16
N GLY A 347 15.80 -11.41 28.97
CA GLY A 347 14.95 -12.25 29.84
C GLY A 347 14.54 -13.59 29.24
N GLY A 348 14.90 -13.88 27.99
CA GLY A 348 14.93 -15.20 27.40
C GLY A 348 16.31 -15.48 26.79
N PHE A 349 16.33 -16.14 25.64
CA PHE A 349 17.56 -16.57 24.98
C PHE A 349 17.52 -16.30 23.47
N ILE A 350 18.72 -16.17 22.90
CA ILE A 350 18.94 -16.00 21.47
C ILE A 350 20.01 -16.97 20.98
N SER A 351 19.79 -17.57 19.81
CA SER A 351 20.72 -18.48 19.15
C SER A 351 20.94 -18.08 17.69
N ARG A 352 22.12 -18.38 17.15
CA ARG A 352 22.49 -18.16 15.74
C ARG A 352 22.85 -19.48 15.08
N PHE A 353 22.23 -19.77 13.95
CA PHE A 353 22.55 -20.92 13.11
C PHE A 353 23.11 -20.41 11.77
N LYS A 354 24.30 -20.90 11.40
CA LYS A 354 25.05 -20.43 10.23
C LYS A 354 24.75 -21.32 9.03
N PHE A 355 23.86 -20.86 8.15
CA PHE A 355 23.54 -21.49 6.88
C PHE A 355 24.45 -20.94 5.78
N LYS A 356 25.69 -21.45 5.71
CA LYS A 356 26.75 -20.93 4.83
C LYS A 356 26.93 -19.41 4.93
N ASN A 357 26.35 -18.66 3.99
CA ASN A 357 26.48 -17.21 3.91
C ASN A 357 25.35 -16.45 4.61
N GLU A 358 24.36 -17.15 5.19
CA GLU A 358 23.24 -16.56 5.89
C GLU A 358 23.22 -16.96 7.37
N ASN A 359 22.95 -15.99 8.24
CA ASN A 359 22.75 -16.24 9.67
C ASN A 359 21.25 -16.27 9.97
N VAL A 360 20.78 -17.39 10.52
CA VAL A 360 19.42 -17.55 11.02
C VAL A 360 19.43 -17.30 12.51
N ILE A 361 18.71 -16.28 12.95
CA ILE A 361 18.61 -15.91 14.36
C ILE A 361 17.32 -16.49 14.93
N VAL A 362 17.40 -17.11 16.11
CA VAL A 362 16.26 -17.74 16.77
C VAL A 362 16.13 -17.18 18.17
N ILE A 363 14.95 -16.66 18.51
CA ILE A 363 14.62 -16.17 19.86
C ILE A 363 13.72 -17.20 20.52
N HIS A 364 14.06 -17.57 21.75
CA HIS A 364 13.39 -18.67 22.46
C HIS A 364 13.37 -18.43 23.98
N ASN A 365 12.40 -19.06 24.65
CA ASN A 365 12.13 -18.84 26.07
C ASN A 365 12.99 -19.71 27.00
N GLU A 366 13.51 -20.84 26.52
CA GLU A 366 14.19 -21.85 27.33
C GLU A 366 15.40 -22.42 26.58
N LEU A 367 16.45 -22.83 27.29
CA LEU A 367 17.67 -23.36 26.69
C LEU A 367 17.36 -24.57 25.78
N PHE A 368 17.90 -24.57 24.57
CA PHE A 368 17.77 -25.73 23.68
C PHE A 368 18.45 -26.97 24.26
N LEU A 369 17.74 -28.09 24.20
CA LEU A 369 18.21 -29.43 24.52
C LEU A 369 19.13 -29.98 23.43
N ALA A 370 19.91 -31.01 23.76
CA ALA A 370 20.85 -31.62 22.83
C ALA A 370 20.15 -32.24 21.61
N GLU A 371 18.95 -32.78 21.79
CA GLU A 371 18.11 -33.37 20.75
C GLU A 371 17.62 -32.30 19.77
N GLU A 372 17.15 -31.14 20.28
CA GLU A 372 16.75 -29.99 19.48
C GLU A 372 17.93 -29.46 18.65
N LEU A 373 19.08 -29.26 19.28
CA LEU A 373 20.30 -28.81 18.61
C LEU A 373 20.76 -29.79 17.53
N SER A 374 20.64 -31.09 17.78
CA SER A 374 20.96 -32.12 16.79
C SER A 374 20.03 -32.04 15.57
N ALA A 375 18.73 -31.82 15.79
CA ALA A 375 17.76 -31.62 14.73
C ALA A 375 18.05 -30.34 13.92
N PHE A 376 18.35 -29.22 14.58
CA PHE A 376 18.68 -27.96 13.91
C PHE A 376 19.96 -28.05 13.08
N ASN A 377 20.98 -28.73 13.58
CA ASN A 377 22.21 -28.97 12.83
C ASN A 377 21.95 -29.82 11.59
N LEU A 378 21.10 -30.85 11.70
CA LEU A 378 20.70 -31.66 10.55
C LEU A 378 19.93 -30.82 9.51
N ILE A 379 19.01 -29.95 9.95
CA ILE A 379 18.30 -29.02 9.04
C ILE A 379 19.31 -28.11 8.35
N ASN A 380 20.26 -27.54 9.09
CA ASN A 380 21.30 -26.69 8.53
C ASN A 380 22.10 -27.42 7.44
N GLU A 381 22.62 -28.62 7.74
CA GLU A 381 23.36 -29.43 6.78
C GLU A 381 22.56 -29.77 5.51
N LYS A 382 21.26 -30.05 5.64
CA LYS A 382 20.41 -30.45 4.52
C LYS A 382 19.89 -29.27 3.70
N CYS A 383 19.68 -28.11 4.32
CA CYS A 383 19.01 -26.98 3.69
C CYS A 383 19.95 -25.84 3.27
N ALA A 384 21.19 -25.77 3.80
CA ALA A 384 22.10 -24.66 3.50
C ALA A 384 22.42 -24.51 2.00
N ASP A 385 22.54 -25.61 1.26
CA ASP A 385 22.77 -25.57 -0.20
C ASP A 385 21.58 -24.97 -0.96
N TYR A 386 20.37 -25.31 -0.54
CA TYR A 386 19.13 -24.80 -1.16
C TYR A 386 18.95 -23.31 -0.89
N LEU A 387 19.19 -22.89 0.35
CA LEU A 387 19.12 -21.49 0.74
C LEU A 387 20.16 -20.64 -0.02
N GLN A 388 21.40 -21.14 -0.13
CA GLN A 388 22.43 -20.46 -0.91
C GLN A 388 22.04 -20.30 -2.38
N LYS A 389 21.51 -21.36 -3.00
CA LYS A 389 21.10 -21.34 -4.41
C LYS A 389 19.98 -20.31 -4.66
N GLU A 390 19.06 -20.15 -3.72
CA GLU A 390 18.01 -19.13 -3.81
C GLU A 390 18.59 -17.71 -3.77
N ASN A 391 19.48 -17.44 -2.82
CA ASN A 391 20.14 -16.14 -2.69
C ASN A 391 21.00 -15.82 -3.94
N ASP A 392 21.73 -16.80 -4.48
CA ASP A 392 22.52 -16.63 -5.70
C ASP A 392 21.63 -16.32 -6.92
N ASN A 393 20.47 -16.98 -7.03
CA ASN A 393 19.54 -16.73 -8.11
C ASN A 393 18.91 -15.33 -8.01
N PHE A 394 18.57 -14.89 -6.81
CA PHE A 394 18.07 -13.53 -6.58
C PHE A 394 19.11 -12.47 -6.99
N ASN A 395 20.35 -12.60 -6.52
CA ASN A 395 21.43 -11.69 -6.89
C ASN A 395 21.65 -11.64 -8.41
N ARG A 396 21.61 -12.80 -9.09
CA ARG A 396 21.70 -12.86 -10.55
C ARG A 396 20.57 -12.09 -11.24
N ILE A 397 19.33 -12.21 -10.76
CA ILE A 397 18.18 -11.47 -11.33
C ILE A 397 18.36 -9.96 -11.13
N ILE A 398 18.84 -9.53 -9.95
CA ILE A 398 19.14 -8.12 -9.67
C ILE A 398 20.25 -7.61 -10.59
N ASP A 399 21.32 -8.38 -10.78
CA ASP A 399 22.42 -8.03 -11.68
C ASP A 399 21.92 -7.93 -13.14
N GLU A 400 21.10 -8.88 -13.60
CA GLU A 400 20.48 -8.84 -14.93
C GLU A 400 19.60 -7.59 -15.11
N TYR A 401 18.78 -7.25 -14.11
CA TYR A 401 17.92 -6.06 -14.13
C TYR A 401 18.71 -4.74 -14.13
N THR A 402 19.71 -4.62 -13.26
CA THR A 402 20.55 -3.40 -13.15
C THR A 402 21.37 -3.17 -14.42
N ASN A 403 21.96 -4.22 -14.99
CA ASN A 403 22.71 -4.14 -16.24
C ASN A 403 21.82 -3.79 -17.45
N THR A 404 20.61 -4.34 -17.52
CA THR A 404 19.65 -4.04 -18.61
C THR A 404 19.18 -2.58 -18.57
N ASN A 405 19.04 -1.99 -17.39
CA ASN A 405 18.65 -0.60 -17.23
C ASN A 405 19.82 0.38 -17.44
N GLN A 406 21.05 0.00 -17.11
CA GLN A 406 22.24 0.80 -17.45
C GLN A 406 22.48 0.90 -18.96
N GLN A 407 22.02 -0.05 -19.76
CA GLN A 407 22.10 0.01 -21.23
C GLN A 407 20.95 0.82 -21.88
N LYS A 408 19.91 1.17 -21.13
CA LYS A 408 18.75 1.95 -21.59
C LYS A 408 18.73 3.41 -21.12
N MET A 409 19.63 3.78 -20.20
CA MET A 409 19.97 5.17 -19.87
C MET A 409 21.12 5.65 -20.75
#